data_AF-A0AAV0IYI8-F1
#
_entry.id   AF-A0AAV0IYI8-F1
#
_cell.length_a   1.000
_cell.length_b   1.000
_cell.length_c   1.000
_cell.angle_alpha   90.00
_cell.angle_beta   90.00
_cell.angle_gamma   90.00
#
_symmetry.space_group_name_H-M   'P 1'
#
loop_
_entity.id
_entity.type
_entity.pdbx_description
1 polymer ?
#
loop_
_entity_poly.entity_id
_entity_poly.type
_entity_poly.pdbx_seq_one_letter_code
_entity_poly.pdbx_strand_id
1 'polypeptide(L)'
;MKNADGKTPHDLFATEHKKLARDGEKWMKETASSCMVVATLITTMMFAAAFTVPGGNDQETGMPLYLHTKSFLFFAISDALALVSSATSILIFLSMLTSRYAEEDFLSSLPNKLLTGLLTLFISIATMMMAFSSTLFMTLGYGYTWTTVTITAVACVPVTMYAFLQFHLVADIVSHSYTTSLFLHPKNCLLG
;
A
#
# COMPACT_ATOMS: atom_id res chain seq x y z
N MET A 1 -34.75 -20.54 11.16
CA MET A 1 -35.53 -20.05 12.32
C MET A 1 -35.76 -18.56 12.13
N LYS A 2 -36.98 -18.05 12.39
CA LYS A 2 -37.34 -16.63 12.30
C LYS A 2 -37.78 -16.15 13.68
N ASN A 3 -37.45 -14.91 14.05
CA ASN A 3 -37.96 -14.27 15.27
C ASN A 3 -39.49 -14.07 15.17
N ALA A 4 -40.14 -13.72 16.29
CA ALA A 4 -41.53 -13.27 16.37
C ALA A 4 -41.88 -12.19 15.34
N ASP A 5 -40.91 -11.35 14.93
CA ASP A 5 -41.07 -10.33 13.88
C ASP A 5 -40.92 -10.88 12.44
N GLY A 6 -40.81 -12.21 12.26
CA GLY A 6 -40.62 -12.85 10.96
C GLY A 6 -39.23 -12.66 10.32
N LYS A 7 -38.31 -11.99 11.01
CA LYS A 7 -36.92 -11.74 10.55
C LYS A 7 -36.02 -12.94 10.79
N THR A 8 -35.14 -13.23 9.84
CA THR A 8 -34.06 -14.20 10.04
C THR A 8 -32.91 -13.57 10.85
N PRO A 9 -32.02 -14.36 11.49
CA PRO A 9 -30.84 -13.83 12.17
C PRO A 9 -29.95 -12.98 11.25
N HIS A 10 -29.88 -13.34 9.96
CA HIS A 10 -29.16 -12.58 8.95
C HIS A 10 -29.80 -11.21 8.70
N ASP A 11 -31.12 -11.15 8.54
CA ASP A 11 -31.85 -9.88 8.35
C ASP A 11 -31.70 -8.97 9.57
N LEU A 12 -31.77 -9.54 10.79
CA LEU A 12 -31.60 -8.79 12.03
C LEU A 12 -30.17 -8.23 12.13
N PHE A 13 -29.16 -9.04 11.85
CA PHE A 13 -27.75 -8.63 11.86
C PHE A 13 -27.47 -7.54 10.82
N ALA A 14 -27.95 -7.71 9.58
CA ALA A 14 -27.78 -6.74 8.50
C ALA A 14 -28.49 -5.41 8.81
N THR A 15 -29.66 -5.44 9.47
CA THR A 15 -30.37 -4.22 9.86
C THR A 15 -29.64 -3.47 10.97
N GLU A 16 -29.19 -4.18 12.02
CA GLU A 16 -28.46 -3.59 13.15
C GLU A 16 -27.07 -3.07 12.75
N HIS A 17 -26.38 -3.75 11.83
CA HIS A 17 -25.02 -3.39 11.42
C HIS A 17 -24.98 -2.48 10.19
N LYS A 18 -26.13 -2.05 9.65
CA LYS A 18 -26.19 -1.15 8.49
C LYS A 18 -25.45 0.18 8.73
N LYS A 19 -25.52 0.71 9.95
CA LYS A 19 -24.79 1.92 10.33
C LYS A 19 -23.28 1.71 10.30
N LEU A 20 -22.80 0.62 10.91
CA LEU A 20 -21.37 0.26 10.94
C LEU A 20 -20.82 0.01 9.53
N ALA A 21 -21.59 -0.65 8.66
CA ALA A 21 -21.22 -0.87 7.26
C ALA A 21 -21.02 0.45 6.50
N ARG A 22 -21.92 1.42 6.73
CA ARG A 22 -21.86 2.75 6.11
C ARG A 22 -20.70 3.60 6.64
N ASP A 23 -20.45 3.52 7.95
CA ASP A 23 -19.31 4.19 8.58
C ASP A 23 -17.97 3.58 8.10
N GLY A 24 -17.92 2.24 7.96
CA GLY A 24 -16.78 1.52 7.38
C GLY A 24 -16.52 1.93 5.93
N GLU A 25 -17.55 1.97 5.07
CA GLU A 25 -17.41 2.45 3.69
C GLU A 25 -16.84 3.87 3.64
N LYS A 26 -17.37 4.77 4.47
CA LYS A 26 -16.90 6.16 4.55
C LYS A 26 -15.42 6.22 4.97
N TRP A 27 -15.05 5.51 6.03
CA TRP A 27 -13.67 5.43 6.50
C TRP A 27 -12.71 4.90 5.42
N MET A 28 -13.12 3.89 4.66
CA MET A 28 -12.30 3.32 3.59
C MET A 28 -12.12 4.30 2.43
N LYS A 29 -13.16 5.06 2.05
CA LYS A 29 -13.06 6.11 1.02
C LYS A 29 -12.17 7.27 1.47
N GLU A 30 -12.29 7.72 2.71
CA GLU A 30 -11.42 8.74 3.29
C GLU A 30 -9.95 8.30 3.32
N THR A 31 -9.71 7.03 3.70
CA THR A 31 -8.38 6.41 3.68
C THR A 31 -7.84 6.31 2.26
N ALA A 32 -8.63 5.81 1.30
CA ALA A 32 -8.23 5.71 -0.10
C ALA A 32 -7.86 7.07 -0.70
N SER A 33 -8.62 8.12 -0.39
CA SER A 33 -8.30 9.49 -0.81
C SER A 33 -6.98 9.98 -0.23
N SER A 34 -6.74 9.76 1.07
CA SER A 34 -5.49 10.16 1.74
C SER A 34 -4.28 9.41 1.16
N CYS A 35 -4.39 8.09 0.98
CA CYS A 35 -3.34 7.27 0.41
C CYS A 35 -3.07 7.61 -1.07
N MET A 36 -4.11 7.96 -1.84
CA MET A 36 -3.95 8.43 -3.22
C MET A 36 -3.14 9.73 -3.29
N VAL A 37 -3.31 10.66 -2.33
CA VAL A 37 -2.48 11.87 -2.26
C VAL A 37 -1.02 11.50 -2.03
N VAL A 38 -0.74 10.61 -1.08
CA VAL A 38 0.63 10.12 -0.81
C VAL A 38 1.22 9.45 -2.05
N ALA A 39 0.47 8.57 -2.71
CA ALA A 39 0.89 7.90 -3.94
C ALA A 39 1.19 8.93 -5.05
N THR A 40 0.32 9.91 -5.25
CA THR A 40 0.51 10.98 -6.24
C THR A 40 1.81 11.75 -5.96
N LEU A 41 2.08 12.08 -4.70
CA LEU A 41 3.33 12.74 -4.31
C LEU A 41 4.56 11.88 -4.65
N ILE A 42 4.53 10.58 -4.36
CA ILE A 42 5.63 9.66 -4.73
C ILE A 42 5.81 9.63 -6.25
N THR A 43 4.71 9.49 -7.00
CA THR A 43 4.75 9.48 -8.47
C THR A 43 5.39 10.75 -9.01
N THR A 44 5.01 11.92 -8.50
CA THR A 44 5.61 13.20 -8.92
C THR A 44 7.08 13.28 -8.58
N MET A 45 7.49 12.87 -7.37
CA MET A 45 8.89 12.90 -6.93
C MET A 45 9.78 11.98 -7.76
N MET A 46 9.35 10.75 -8.02
CA MET A 46 10.11 9.79 -8.81
C MET A 46 10.13 10.17 -10.29
N PHE A 47 9.03 10.70 -10.83
CA PHE A 47 9.00 11.20 -12.20
C PHE A 47 10.00 12.35 -12.38
N ALA A 48 10.06 13.28 -11.43
CA ALA A 48 11.07 14.33 -11.43
C ALA A 48 12.49 13.73 -11.34
N ALA A 49 12.73 12.78 -10.43
CA ALA A 49 14.02 12.13 -10.25
C ALA A 49 14.52 11.41 -11.52
N ALA A 50 13.63 10.81 -12.31
CA ALA A 50 13.96 10.19 -13.58
C ALA A 50 14.55 11.17 -14.60
N PHE A 51 14.10 12.43 -14.61
CA PHE A 51 14.63 13.47 -15.50
C PHE A 51 15.79 14.26 -14.87
N THR A 52 15.82 14.40 -13.55
CA THR A 52 16.91 15.06 -12.82
C THR A 52 17.96 14.04 -12.40
N VAL A 53 18.63 13.45 -13.39
CA VAL A 53 19.57 12.34 -13.20
C VAL A 53 20.59 12.67 -12.09
N PRO A 54 20.65 11.86 -11.02
CA PRO A 54 21.56 12.11 -9.91
C PRO A 54 23.01 12.04 -10.38
N GLY A 55 23.78 13.10 -10.10
CA GLY A 55 25.16 13.24 -10.56
C GLY A 55 25.34 14.06 -11.84
N GLY A 56 24.25 14.42 -12.53
CA GLY A 56 24.28 15.24 -13.73
C GLY A 56 24.66 14.48 -15.00
N ASN A 57 24.68 15.21 -16.11
CA ASN A 57 25.07 14.70 -17.42
C ASN A 57 26.46 15.21 -17.79
N ASP A 58 27.19 14.38 -18.53
CA ASP A 58 28.44 14.75 -19.16
C ASP A 58 28.19 15.86 -20.19
N GLN A 59 28.99 16.93 -20.16
CA GLN A 59 28.78 18.13 -20.98
C GLN A 59 29.08 17.91 -22.48
N GLU A 60 29.89 16.92 -22.81
CA GLU A 60 30.30 16.63 -24.20
C GLU A 60 29.33 15.65 -24.88
N THR A 61 28.87 14.64 -24.13
CA THR A 61 28.04 13.55 -24.67
C THR A 61 26.55 13.68 -24.31
N GLY A 62 26.20 14.50 -23.31
CA GLY A 62 24.84 14.62 -22.78
C GLY A 62 24.35 13.39 -22.01
N MET A 63 25.20 12.38 -21.85
CA MET A 63 24.87 11.12 -21.17
C MET A 63 25.01 11.24 -19.65
N PRO A 64 24.20 10.54 -18.85
CA PRO A 64 24.39 10.45 -17.40
C PRO A 64 25.81 10.08 -17.01
N LEU A 65 26.44 10.87 -16.13
CA LEU A 65 27.83 10.65 -15.68
C LEU A 65 28.06 9.27 -15.07
N TYR A 66 27.01 8.69 -14.48
CA TYR A 66 27.06 7.38 -13.81
C TYR A 66 26.40 6.25 -14.60
N LEU A 67 26.11 6.43 -15.90
CA LEU A 67 25.34 5.48 -16.71
C LEU A 67 25.87 4.03 -16.64
N HIS A 68 27.18 3.86 -16.56
CA HIS A 68 27.83 2.54 -16.48
C HIS A 68 28.05 1.98 -15.07
N THR A 69 27.58 2.68 -14.02
CA THR A 69 27.77 2.25 -12.64
C THR A 69 26.59 1.39 -12.17
N LYS A 70 26.88 0.32 -11.42
CA LYS A 70 25.84 -0.56 -10.86
C LYS A 70 24.79 0.21 -10.02
N SER A 71 25.21 1.24 -9.28
CA SER A 71 24.30 2.07 -8.48
C SER A 71 23.28 2.84 -9.32
N PHE A 72 23.67 3.33 -10.51
CA PHE A 72 22.74 4.01 -11.41
C PHE A 72 21.67 3.05 -11.96
N LEU A 73 22.07 1.82 -12.31
CA LEU A 73 21.10 0.80 -12.71
C LEU A 73 20.11 0.47 -11.59
N PHE A 74 20.59 0.32 -10.35
CA PHE A 74 19.72 0.12 -9.18
C PHE A 74 18.78 1.31 -8.93
N PHE A 75 19.27 2.54 -9.10
CA PHE A 75 18.45 3.75 -9.03
C PHE A 75 17.33 3.71 -10.07
N ALA A 76 17.67 3.52 -11.35
CA ALA A 76 16.70 3.53 -12.45
C ALA A 76 15.63 2.43 -12.31
N ILE A 77 16.02 1.22 -11.90
CA ILE A 77 15.07 0.12 -11.67
C ILE A 77 14.15 0.45 -10.49
N SER A 78 14.70 0.95 -9.39
CA SER A 78 13.93 1.28 -8.19
C SER A 78 12.96 2.44 -8.43
N ASP A 79 13.40 3.47 -9.16
CA ASP A 79 12.58 4.62 -9.56
C ASP A 79 11.40 4.19 -10.44
N ALA A 80 11.66 3.37 -11.46
CA ALA A 80 10.61 2.82 -12.33
C ALA A 80 9.62 1.94 -11.55
N LEU A 81 10.10 1.10 -10.63
CA LEU A 81 9.23 0.28 -9.77
C LEU A 81 8.38 1.15 -8.84
N ALA A 82 8.97 2.19 -8.25
CA ALA A 82 8.26 3.13 -7.38
C ALA A 82 7.15 3.86 -8.15
N LEU A 83 7.44 4.31 -9.38
CA LEU A 83 6.49 4.96 -10.28
C LEU A 83 5.32 4.07 -10.65
N VAL A 84 5.61 2.87 -11.18
CA VAL A 84 4.58 1.95 -11.67
C VAL A 84 3.71 1.43 -10.51
N SER A 85 4.33 1.08 -9.37
CA SER A 85 3.59 0.62 -8.20
C SER A 85 2.71 1.72 -7.59
N SER A 86 3.23 2.96 -7.50
CA SER A 86 2.44 4.11 -7.04
C SER A 86 1.26 4.41 -7.97
N ALA A 87 1.50 4.46 -9.29
CA ALA A 87 0.46 4.68 -10.27
C ALA A 87 -0.63 3.58 -10.20
N THR A 88 -0.22 2.33 -10.01
CA THR A 88 -1.16 1.21 -9.81
C THR A 88 -1.99 1.42 -8.54
N SER A 89 -1.37 1.85 -7.44
CA SER A 89 -2.07 2.18 -6.19
C SER A 89 -3.09 3.30 -6.38
N ILE A 90 -2.72 4.38 -7.09
CA ILE A 90 -3.63 5.48 -7.46
C ILE A 90 -4.84 4.94 -8.22
N LEU A 91 -4.64 4.09 -9.24
CA LEU A 91 -5.73 3.53 -10.03
C LEU A 91 -6.66 2.65 -9.18
N ILE A 92 -6.10 1.86 -8.26
CA ILE A 92 -6.89 1.04 -7.33
C ILE A 92 -7.74 1.93 -6.42
N PHE A 93 -7.15 2.94 -5.77
CA PHE A 93 -7.88 3.86 -4.90
C PHE A 93 -8.90 4.71 -5.67
N LEU A 94 -8.58 5.09 -6.92
CA LEU A 94 -9.50 5.83 -7.78
C LEU A 94 -10.69 4.96 -8.17
N SER A 95 -10.45 3.68 -8.46
CA SER A 95 -11.50 2.70 -8.69
C SER A 95 -12.41 2.57 -7.45
N MET A 96 -11.86 2.62 -6.23
CA MET A 96 -12.68 2.62 -5.01
C MET A 96 -13.56 3.87 -4.87
N LEU A 97 -13.01 5.05 -5.15
CA LEU A 97 -13.73 6.32 -5.03
C LEU A 97 -14.80 6.49 -6.11
N THR A 98 -14.53 5.97 -7.32
CA THR A 98 -15.41 6.12 -8.49
C THR A 98 -16.50 5.04 -8.53
N SER A 99 -16.24 3.87 -7.95
CA SER A 99 -17.20 2.77 -8.02
C SER A 99 -18.42 3.01 -7.13
N ARG A 100 -19.59 3.11 -7.77
CA ARG A 100 -20.91 3.06 -7.14
C ARG A 100 -21.37 1.61 -7.07
N TYR A 101 -20.73 0.82 -6.22
CA TYR A 101 -21.04 -0.60 -6.08
C TYR A 101 -22.45 -0.80 -5.52
N ALA A 102 -23.12 -1.84 -6.00
CA ALA A 102 -24.35 -2.34 -5.40
C ALA A 102 -24.06 -2.79 -3.95
N GLU A 103 -24.96 -2.43 -3.04
CA GLU A 103 -24.88 -2.52 -1.57
C GLU A 103 -24.54 -3.93 -1.03
N GLU A 104 -24.56 -4.97 -1.88
CA GLU A 104 -24.59 -6.39 -1.52
C GLU A 104 -23.24 -7.11 -1.68
N ASP A 105 -22.46 -6.83 -2.74
CA ASP A 105 -21.11 -7.38 -2.97
C ASP A 105 -19.97 -6.43 -2.54
N PHE A 106 -20.33 -5.23 -2.09
CA PHE A 106 -19.36 -4.17 -1.79
C PHE A 106 -18.53 -4.47 -0.56
N LEU A 107 -19.16 -4.94 0.52
CA LEU A 107 -18.51 -5.07 1.83
C LEU A 107 -17.37 -6.11 1.87
N SER A 108 -17.41 -7.12 1.00
CA SER A 108 -16.36 -8.15 0.93
C SER A 108 -15.24 -7.79 -0.06
N SER A 109 -15.57 -7.10 -1.15
CA SER A 109 -14.62 -6.76 -2.21
C SER A 109 -13.85 -5.46 -1.95
N LEU A 110 -14.44 -4.51 -1.21
CA LEU A 110 -13.76 -3.28 -0.80
C LEU A 110 -12.49 -3.54 0.02
N PRO A 111 -12.52 -4.30 1.13
CA PRO A 111 -11.35 -4.44 1.99
C PRO A 111 -10.18 -5.07 1.25
N ASN A 112 -10.45 -6.02 0.34
CA ASN A 112 -9.43 -6.64 -0.51
C ASN A 112 -8.79 -5.65 -1.50
N LYS A 113 -9.59 -4.78 -2.11
CA LYS A 113 -9.07 -3.73 -3.00
C LYS A 113 -8.26 -2.68 -2.21
N LEU A 114 -8.71 -2.31 -1.01
CA LEU A 114 -8.00 -1.33 -0.15
C LEU A 114 -6.65 -1.92 0.25
N LEU A 115 -6.65 -3.20 0.65
CA LEU A 115 -5.44 -3.92 1.01
C LEU A 115 -4.46 -3.99 -0.16
N THR A 116 -4.92 -4.39 -1.35
CA THR A 116 -4.07 -4.42 -2.56
C THR A 116 -3.51 -3.04 -2.90
N GLY A 117 -4.31 -1.98 -2.74
CA GLY A 117 -3.88 -0.59 -2.93
C GLY A 117 -2.81 -0.17 -1.92
N LEU A 118 -2.97 -0.52 -0.64
CA LEU A 118 -1.99 -0.22 0.40
C LEU A 118 -0.70 -1.03 0.24
N LEU A 119 -0.77 -2.30 -0.18
CA LEU A 119 0.39 -3.15 -0.47
C LEU A 119 1.23 -2.60 -1.63
N THR A 120 0.57 -2.19 -2.72
CA THR A 120 1.26 -1.55 -3.85
C THR A 120 1.88 -0.21 -3.45
N LEU A 121 1.21 0.57 -2.59
CA LEU A 121 1.77 1.79 -2.01
C LEU A 121 2.99 1.51 -1.13
N PHE A 122 2.96 0.44 -0.33
CA PHE A 122 4.12 0.03 0.48
C PHE A 122 5.33 -0.32 -0.38
N ILE A 123 5.12 -1.11 -1.43
CA ILE A 123 6.18 -1.44 -2.39
C ILE A 123 6.76 -0.15 -3.01
N SER A 124 5.90 0.82 -3.33
CA SER A 124 6.33 2.12 -3.84
C SER A 124 7.19 2.89 -2.84
N ILE A 125 6.77 3.00 -1.58
CA ILE A 125 7.54 3.68 -0.53
C ILE A 125 8.91 2.98 -0.32
N ALA A 126 8.93 1.65 -0.28
CA ALA A 126 10.17 0.90 -0.11
C ALA A 126 11.14 1.12 -1.27
N THR A 127 10.66 1.05 -2.51
CA THR A 127 11.47 1.26 -3.72
C THR A 127 11.91 2.73 -3.88
N MET A 128 11.07 3.70 -3.49
CA MET A 128 11.44 5.11 -3.40
C MET A 128 12.62 5.31 -2.43
N MET A 129 12.58 4.69 -1.25
CA MET A 129 13.67 4.77 -0.28
C MET A 129 14.96 4.10 -0.79
N MET A 130 14.85 3.02 -1.56
CA MET A 130 15.99 2.40 -2.24
C MET A 130 16.58 3.33 -3.31
N ALA A 131 15.74 3.97 -4.13
CA ALA A 131 16.17 4.95 -5.13
C ALA A 131 16.92 6.12 -4.47
N PHE A 132 16.33 6.69 -3.42
CA PHE A 132 16.95 7.77 -2.64
C PHE A 132 18.30 7.36 -2.05
N SER A 133 18.39 6.14 -1.48
CA SER A 133 19.64 5.60 -0.95
C SER A 133 20.71 5.45 -2.03
N SER A 134 20.32 4.97 -3.22
CA SER A 134 21.25 4.84 -4.35
C SER A 134 21.74 6.19 -4.86
N THR A 135 20.85 7.19 -4.96
CA THR A 135 21.20 8.57 -5.29
C THR A 135 22.21 9.14 -4.30
N LEU A 136 21.95 9.03 -3.00
CA LEU A 136 22.88 9.53 -1.98
C LEU A 136 24.22 8.80 -2.03
N PHE A 137 24.23 7.49 -2.29
CA PHE A 137 25.45 6.73 -2.47
C PHE A 137 26.27 7.21 -3.68
N MET A 138 25.60 7.50 -4.80
CA MET A 138 26.24 8.06 -6.00
C MET A 138 26.80 9.46 -5.75
N THR A 139 26.05 10.32 -5.06
CA THR A 139 26.45 11.72 -4.82
C THR A 139 27.54 11.86 -3.75
N LEU A 140 27.54 11.03 -2.70
CA LEU A 140 28.45 11.19 -1.56
C LEU A 140 29.76 10.39 -1.69
N GLY A 141 29.86 9.50 -2.69
CA GLY A 141 31.10 8.83 -3.06
C GLY A 141 31.65 7.80 -2.05
N TYR A 142 32.61 7.01 -2.52
CA TYR A 142 33.24 5.87 -1.85
C TYR A 142 34.19 6.35 -0.73
N GLY A 143 33.68 6.89 0.39
CA GLY A 143 34.56 7.42 1.44
C GLY A 143 33.97 7.57 2.85
N TYR A 144 32.64 7.59 3.01
CA TYR A 144 32.01 7.82 4.31
C TYR A 144 31.04 6.71 4.70
N THR A 145 31.57 5.68 5.38
CA THR A 145 30.80 4.56 5.95
C THR A 145 29.73 5.03 6.94
N TRP A 146 29.96 6.15 7.64
CA TRP A 146 28.98 6.76 8.54
C TRP A 146 27.71 7.21 7.80
N THR A 147 27.86 7.72 6.58
CA THR A 147 26.76 8.24 5.76
C THR A 147 25.88 7.11 5.25
N THR A 148 26.46 5.96 4.91
CA THR A 148 25.68 4.77 4.51
C THR A 148 24.86 4.22 5.68
N VAL A 149 25.42 4.24 6.90
CA VAL A 149 24.73 3.81 8.12
C VAL A 149 23.58 4.75 8.46
N THR A 150 23.76 6.07 8.38
CA THR A 150 22.70 7.04 8.66
C THR A 150 21.58 6.99 7.62
N ILE A 151 21.92 6.83 6.34
CA ILE A 151 20.92 6.67 5.25
C ILE A 151 20.09 5.41 5.46
N THR A 152 20.75 4.28 5.77
CA THR A 152 20.06 3.01 6.01
C THR A 152 19.14 3.12 7.24
N ALA A 153 19.62 3.73 8.32
CA ALA A 153 18.83 3.92 9.54
C ALA A 153 17.60 4.81 9.30
N VAL A 154 17.75 5.92 8.59
CA VAL A 154 16.65 6.85 8.28
C VAL A 154 15.65 6.23 7.30
N ALA A 155 16.11 5.51 6.28
CA ALA A 155 15.25 4.82 5.32
C ALA A 155 14.42 3.69 5.96
N CYS A 156 14.93 3.05 7.02
CA CYS A 156 14.20 2.01 7.74
C CYS A 156 13.01 2.55 8.54
N VAL A 157 13.01 3.80 8.99
CA VAL A 157 11.96 4.33 9.88
C VAL A 157 10.59 4.38 9.20
N PRO A 158 10.41 4.99 8.00
CA PRO A 158 9.12 5.01 7.32
C PRO A 158 8.67 3.61 6.90
N VAL A 159 9.60 2.77 6.45
CA VAL A 159 9.30 1.40 5.98
C VAL A 159 8.83 0.52 7.14
N THR A 160 9.51 0.55 8.28
CA THR A 160 9.13 -0.24 9.47
C THR A 160 7.82 0.26 10.07
N MET A 161 7.62 1.58 10.14
CA MET A 161 6.37 2.17 10.60
C MET A 161 5.18 1.77 9.72
N TYR A 162 5.34 1.85 8.39
CA TYR A 162 4.28 1.47 7.45
C TYR A 162 4.05 -0.05 7.41
N ALA A 163 5.11 -0.85 7.52
CA ALA A 163 5.01 -2.31 7.61
C ALA A 163 4.28 -2.74 8.89
N PHE A 164 4.54 -2.10 10.02
CA PHE A 164 3.84 -2.35 11.28
C PHE A 164 2.35 -2.02 11.16
N LEU A 165 2.01 -0.88 10.55
CA LEU A 165 0.63 -0.48 10.26
C LEU A 165 -0.08 -1.49 9.35
N GLN A 166 0.57 -1.91 8.25
CA GLN A 166 0.05 -2.91 7.32
C GLN A 166 -0.14 -4.28 7.99
N PHE A 167 0.83 -4.72 8.80
CA PHE A 167 0.77 -6.00 9.49
C PHE A 167 -0.38 -6.04 10.49
N HIS A 168 -0.59 -4.97 11.26
CA HIS A 168 -1.74 -4.88 12.17
C HIS A 168 -3.06 -4.98 11.39
N LEU A 169 -3.18 -4.27 10.26
CA LEU A 169 -4.38 -4.26 9.43
C LEU A 169 -4.66 -5.61 8.76
N VAL A 170 -3.62 -6.29 8.27
CA VAL A 170 -3.73 -7.64 7.70
C VAL A 170 -4.05 -8.66 8.78
N ALA A 171 -3.38 -8.61 9.93
CA ALA A 171 -3.63 -9.50 11.05
C ALA A 171 -5.09 -9.38 11.54
N ASP A 172 -5.63 -8.17 11.60
CA ASP A 172 -7.00 -7.92 12.05
C ASP A 172 -8.04 -8.48 11.06
N ILE A 173 -7.85 -8.25 9.76
CA ILE A 173 -8.71 -8.81 8.69
C ILE A 173 -8.64 -10.34 8.69
N VAL A 174 -7.43 -10.90 8.82
CA VAL A 174 -7.21 -12.35 8.88
C VAL A 174 -7.86 -12.94 10.13
N SER A 175 -7.65 -12.36 11.32
CA SER A 175 -8.27 -12.85 12.55
C SER A 175 -9.78 -12.80 12.50
N HIS A 176 -10.39 -11.76 11.90
CA HIS A 176 -11.83 -11.70 11.70
C HIS A 176 -12.33 -12.79 10.74
N SER A 177 -11.60 -13.06 9.66
CA SER A 177 -11.94 -14.11 8.70
C SER A 177 -11.81 -15.52 9.32
N TYR A 178 -10.75 -15.78 10.10
CA TYR A 178 -10.55 -17.04 10.82
C TYR A 178 -11.53 -17.23 11.98
N THR A 179 -11.85 -16.18 12.72
CA THR A 179 -12.83 -16.27 13.82
C THR A 179 -14.22 -16.58 13.29
N THR A 180 -14.59 -16.00 12.14
CA THR A 180 -15.87 -16.26 11.47
C THR A 180 -15.93 -17.68 10.89
N SER A 181 -14.83 -18.20 10.33
CA SER A 181 -14.77 -19.57 9.82
C SER A 181 -14.78 -20.63 10.95
N LEU A 182 -14.18 -20.32 12.10
CA LEU A 182 -14.22 -21.18 13.29
C LEU A 182 -15.61 -21.18 13.95
N PHE A 183 -16.32 -20.05 13.96
CA PHE A 183 -17.67 -19.94 14.53
C PHE A 183 -18.77 -20.56 13.65
N LEU A 184 -18.56 -20.65 12.33
CA LEU A 184 -19.49 -21.29 11.39
C LEU A 184 -19.39 -22.83 11.35
N HIS A 185 -18.49 -23.44 12.13
CA HIS A 185 -18.41 -24.89 12.29
C HIS A 185 -18.71 -25.36 13.73
N PRO A 186 -19.94 -25.14 14.26
CA PRO A 186 -20.34 -25.81 15.49
C PRO A 186 -20.76 -27.25 15.18
N LYS A 187 -19.89 -28.19 15.57
CA LYS A 187 -20.20 -29.54 16.07
C LYS A 187 -21.04 -30.48 15.17
N ASN A 188 -20.36 -31.39 14.48
CA ASN A 188 -20.91 -32.71 14.13
C ASN A 188 -20.33 -33.87 14.95
N CYS A 189 -19.75 -33.59 16.13
CA CYS A 189 -19.42 -34.62 17.12
C CYS A 189 -20.25 -34.38 18.37
N LEU A 190 -21.45 -34.96 18.41
CA LEU A 190 -22.16 -35.48 19.59
C LEU A 190 -23.60 -35.86 19.19
N LEU A 191 -23.78 -37.01 18.55
CA LEU A 191 -24.93 -37.94 18.64
C LEU A 191 -24.86 -38.95 17.49
N GLY A 192 -24.55 -40.21 17.83
CA GLY A 192 -24.46 -41.35 16.92
C GLY A 192 -23.45 -42.35 17.44
#